data_AF-A0A060Z5V0-F1
#
_entry.id   AF-A0A060Z5V0-F1
#
_cell.length_a   1.000
_cell.length_b   1.000
_cell.length_c   1.000
_cell.angle_alpha   90.00
_cell.angle_beta   90.00
_cell.angle_gamma   90.00
#
_symmetry.space_group_name_H-M   'P 1'
#
loop_
_entity.id
_entity.type
_entity.pdbx_description
1 polymer ?
#
loop_
_entity_poly.entity_id
_entity_poly.type
_entity_poly.pdbx_seq_one_letter_code
_entity_poly.pdbx_strand_id
1 'polypeptide(L)'
;LSISPTQKVGSSLIYDIHYWIGSQSSQDEQGAAAVYTIQLDEFLGSGPVQHREVQNYESDAFRGYFKQGVIYKKGGVASGMRHTETNSYDIQRLLHVKGKKRISAMEVEMSWESFNLGDVFLLDSGKTIIQWNGPESNRQERLKVQ
;
A
#
# COMPACT_ATOMS: atom_id res chain seq x y z
N LEU A 1 -9.87 -0.50 -1.71
CA LEU A 1 -9.56 -1.70 -0.92
C LEU A 1 -10.13 -1.47 0.47
N SER A 2 -11.17 -2.21 0.88
CA SER A 2 -11.66 -2.22 2.26
C SER A 2 -11.03 -3.41 2.97
N ILE A 3 -10.42 -3.19 4.12
CA ILE A 3 -9.78 -4.24 4.92
C ILE A 3 -10.50 -4.28 6.24
N SER A 4 -11.01 -5.47 6.59
CA SER A 4 -11.77 -5.72 7.82
C SER A 4 -11.03 -6.74 8.69
N PRO A 5 -10.15 -6.30 9.60
CA PRO A 5 -9.55 -7.16 10.60
C PRO A 5 -10.64 -7.57 11.60
N THR A 6 -10.72 -8.87 11.88
CA THR A 6 -11.62 -9.40 12.91
C THR A 6 -10.80 -9.75 14.15
N GLN A 7 -11.07 -9.10 15.28
CA GLN A 7 -10.52 -9.50 16.58
C GLN A 7 -11.58 -10.22 17.40
N LYS A 8 -11.23 -11.38 17.96
CA LYS A 8 -12.11 -12.15 18.84
C LYS A 8 -11.78 -11.81 20.29
N VAL A 9 -12.66 -11.12 20.98
CA VAL A 9 -12.55 -10.85 22.42
C VAL A 9 -13.64 -11.66 23.12
N GLY A 10 -13.26 -12.79 23.72
CA GLY A 10 -14.21 -13.73 24.31
C GLY A 10 -15.11 -14.40 23.26
N SER A 11 -16.44 -14.33 23.44
CA SER A 11 -17.44 -14.84 22.49
C SER A 11 -17.90 -13.82 21.44
N SER A 12 -17.40 -12.58 21.48
CA SER A 12 -17.82 -11.49 20.58
C SER A 12 -16.72 -11.14 19.58
N LEU A 13 -17.14 -10.83 18.35
CA LEU A 13 -16.24 -10.34 17.28
C LEU A 13 -16.29 -8.81 17.29
N ILE A 14 -15.11 -8.19 17.36
CA ILE A 14 -14.92 -6.75 17.17
C ILE A 14 -14.38 -6.57 15.76
N TYR A 15 -15.00 -5.65 15.02
CA TYR A 15 -14.65 -5.33 13.65
C TYR A 15 -14.09 -3.91 13.58
N ASP A 16 -12.97 -3.75 12.90
CA ASP A 16 -12.48 -2.46 12.45
C ASP A 16 -12.69 -2.38 10.92
N ILE A 17 -13.28 -1.31 10.41
CA ILE A 17 -13.45 -1.09 8.98
C ILE A 17 -12.49 0.02 8.55
N HIS A 18 -11.50 -0.32 7.73
CA HIS A 18 -10.58 0.66 7.18
C HIS A 18 -10.89 0.91 5.70
N TYR A 19 -11.11 2.17 5.34
CA TYR A 19 -11.15 2.58 3.94
C TYR A 19 -9.94 3.45 3.61
N TRP A 20 -9.18 3.01 2.60
CA TRP A 20 -7.94 3.66 2.20
C TRP A 20 -8.13 4.54 0.96
N ILE A 21 -7.60 5.76 1.03
CA ILE A 21 -7.68 6.79 -0.01
C ILE A 21 -6.29 7.07 -0.57
N GLY A 22 -6.14 6.82 -1.87
CA GLY A 22 -4.93 7.16 -2.62
C GLY A 22 -4.81 8.65 -2.89
N SER A 23 -3.58 9.14 -3.00
CA SER A 23 -3.30 10.57 -3.23
C SER A 23 -3.82 11.09 -4.58
N GLN A 24 -4.05 10.19 -5.54
CA GLN A 24 -4.59 10.49 -6.87
C GLN A 24 -6.06 10.07 -7.04
N SER A 25 -6.73 9.63 -5.97
CA SER A 25 -8.13 9.19 -6.04
C SER A 25 -9.07 10.38 -6.23
N SER A 26 -10.05 10.23 -7.12
CA SER A 26 -11.01 11.29 -7.43
C SER A 26 -12.04 11.50 -6.32
N GLN A 27 -12.75 12.63 -6.33
CA GLN A 27 -13.71 12.96 -5.29
C GLN A 27 -14.87 11.96 -5.21
N ASP A 28 -15.33 11.47 -6.35
CA ASP A 28 -16.37 10.46 -6.46
C ASP A 28 -15.89 9.09 -5.95
N GLU A 29 -14.65 8.67 -6.24
CA GLU A 29 -14.07 7.44 -5.70
C GLU A 29 -13.95 7.50 -4.16
N GLN A 30 -13.49 8.64 -3.63
CA GLN A 30 -13.41 8.87 -2.19
C GLN A 30 -14.80 8.85 -1.53
N GLY A 31 -15.79 9.51 -2.16
CA GLY A 31 -17.17 9.50 -1.69
C GLY A 31 -17.79 8.11 -1.72
N ALA A 32 -17.56 7.34 -2.80
CA ALA A 32 -18.02 5.97 -2.91
C ALA A 32 -17.42 5.09 -1.81
N ALA A 33 -16.12 5.20 -1.53
CA ALA A 33 -15.46 4.44 -0.46
C ALA A 33 -16.07 4.74 0.92
N ALA A 34 -16.38 6.01 1.21
CA ALA A 34 -17.05 6.40 2.45
C ALA A 34 -18.47 5.82 2.54
N VAL A 35 -19.26 5.91 1.46
CA VAL A 35 -20.62 5.35 1.42
C VAL A 35 -20.62 3.84 1.61
N TYR A 36 -19.71 3.11 0.94
CA TYR A 36 -19.58 1.66 1.12
C TYR A 36 -19.19 1.28 2.56
N THR A 37 -18.38 2.11 3.22
CA THR A 37 -17.99 1.90 4.62
C THR A 37 -19.20 1.99 5.54
N ILE A 38 -20.08 2.97 5.33
CA ILE A 38 -21.33 3.13 6.08
C ILE A 38 -22.26 1.93 5.84
N GLN A 39 -22.43 1.51 4.59
CA GLN A 39 -23.28 0.34 4.27
C GLN A 39 -22.75 -0.95 4.89
N LEU A 40 -21.43 -1.13 4.91
CA LEU A 40 -20.80 -2.29 5.55
C LEU A 40 -20.95 -2.25 7.08
N ASP A 41 -20.84 -1.07 7.67
CA ASP A 41 -21.05 -0.86 9.11
C ASP A 41 -22.49 -1.20 9.52
N GLU A 42 -23.48 -0.70 8.77
CA GLU A 42 -24.90 -1.05 8.97
C GLU A 42 -25.14 -2.57 8.83
N PHE A 43 -24.53 -3.21 7.83
CA PHE A 43 -24.64 -4.65 7.63
C PHE A 43 -24.06 -5.47 8.80
N LEU A 44 -23.00 -4.96 9.43
CA LEU A 44 -22.36 -5.58 10.60
C LEU A 44 -23.04 -5.19 11.93
N GLY A 45 -24.20 -4.52 11.87
CA GLY A 45 -25.00 -4.16 13.03
C GLY A 45 -24.53 -2.90 13.76
N SER A 46 -23.83 -1.99 13.08
CA SER A 46 -23.33 -0.71 13.62
C SER A 46 -22.44 -0.81 14.86
N GLY A 47 -21.83 -1.97 15.07
CA GLY A 47 -20.80 -2.21 16.08
C GLY A 47 -19.34 -1.95 15.65
N PRO A 48 -18.97 -2.01 14.35
CA PRO A 48 -17.60 -1.76 13.94
C PRO A 48 -17.08 -0.32 14.18
N VAL A 49 -15.77 -0.16 14.29
CA VAL A 49 -15.11 1.15 14.29
C VAL A 49 -14.63 1.48 12.88
N GLN A 50 -15.02 2.63 12.36
CA GLN A 50 -14.64 3.07 11.00
C GLN A 50 -13.38 3.94 11.04
N HIS A 51 -12.41 3.63 10.18
CA HIS A 51 -11.11 4.30 10.09
C HIS A 51 -10.85 4.80 8.67
N ARG A 52 -10.57 6.10 8.55
CA ARG A 52 -10.14 6.73 7.29
C ARG A 52 -8.62 6.66 7.18
N GLU A 53 -8.13 5.91 6.20
CA GLU A 53 -6.70 5.75 5.96
C GLU A 53 -6.29 6.55 4.71
N VAL A 54 -5.32 7.45 4.84
CA VAL A 54 -4.85 8.27 3.71
C VAL A 54 -3.44 7.84 3.35
N GLN A 55 -3.16 7.76 2.05
CA GLN A 55 -1.83 7.44 1.54
C GLN A 55 -0.73 8.26 2.27
N ASN A 56 0.28 7.55 2.79
CA ASN A 56 1.40 8.08 3.59
C ASN A 56 1.06 8.52 5.03
N TYR A 57 -0.21 8.60 5.40
CA TYR A 57 -0.69 9.00 6.73
C TYR A 57 -1.55 7.91 7.39
N GLU A 58 -1.34 6.65 6.99
CA GLU A 58 -2.08 5.52 7.54
C GLU A 58 -1.78 5.33 9.04
N SER A 59 -2.82 4.90 9.75
CA SER A 59 -2.77 4.57 11.16
C SER A 59 -1.78 3.45 11.44
N ASP A 60 -1.30 3.42 12.69
CA ASP A 60 -0.34 2.39 13.07
C ASP A 60 -0.94 0.99 13.05
N ALA A 61 -2.25 0.89 13.29
CA ALA A 61 -3.05 -0.33 13.21
C ALA A 61 -3.12 -0.84 11.77
N PHE A 62 -3.50 0.02 10.82
CA PHE A 62 -3.61 -0.35 9.40
C PHE A 62 -2.30 -0.85 8.82
N ARG A 63 -1.21 -0.12 9.07
CA ARG A 63 0.15 -0.53 8.68
C ARG A 63 0.58 -1.85 9.32
N GLY A 64 0.06 -2.16 10.51
CA GLY A 64 0.33 -3.41 11.22
C GLY A 64 -0.20 -4.66 10.51
N TYR A 65 -1.21 -4.53 9.65
CA TYR A 65 -1.75 -5.65 8.87
C TYR A 65 -0.78 -6.11 7.77
N PHE A 66 0.09 -5.22 7.29
CA PHE A 66 1.03 -5.49 6.20
C PHE A 66 2.45 -5.68 6.73
N LYS A 67 2.76 -6.91 7.16
CA LYS A 67 4.07 -7.24 7.76
C LYS A 67 5.26 -6.95 6.85
N GLN A 68 5.09 -7.09 5.53
CA GLN A 68 6.13 -6.77 4.53
C GLN A 68 6.09 -5.31 4.05
N GLY A 69 5.18 -4.48 4.58
CA GLY A 69 5.00 -3.11 4.14
C GLY A 69 3.96 -2.96 3.02
N VAL A 70 3.78 -1.71 2.56
CA VAL A 70 2.79 -1.34 1.55
C VAL A 70 3.50 -0.90 0.27
N ILE A 71 3.00 -1.35 -0.87
CA ILE A 71 3.49 -0.95 -2.20
C ILE A 71 2.45 -0.04 -2.85
N TYR A 72 2.80 1.23 -3.08
CA TYR A 72 1.97 2.16 -3.83
C TYR A 72 2.28 2.05 -5.32
N LYS A 73 1.27 1.64 -6.09
CA LYS A 73 1.34 1.54 -7.55
C LYS A 73 0.82 2.83 -8.17
N LYS A 74 1.45 3.30 -9.25
CA LYS A 74 0.92 4.42 -10.04
C LYS A 74 -0.30 3.94 -10.84
N GLY A 75 -1.24 4.85 -11.09
CA GLY A 75 -2.47 4.55 -11.83
C GLY A 75 -3.64 4.12 -10.93
N GLY A 76 -4.74 3.70 -11.55
CA GLY A 76 -5.99 3.36 -10.89
C GLY A 76 -7.05 2.90 -11.88
N VAL A 77 -8.31 2.84 -11.44
CA VAL A 77 -9.43 2.42 -12.31
C VAL A 77 -9.57 3.35 -13.51
N ALA A 78 -9.42 4.67 -13.29
CA ALA A 78 -9.44 5.67 -14.34
C ALA A 78 -8.34 5.48 -15.41
N SER A 79 -7.18 4.91 -15.03
CA SER A 79 -6.09 4.59 -15.96
C SER A 79 -6.16 3.15 -16.49
N GLY A 80 -7.27 2.46 -16.30
CA GLY A 80 -7.51 1.09 -16.80
C GLY A 80 -6.84 -0.02 -16.00
N MET A 81 -6.29 0.25 -14.81
CA MET A 81 -5.74 -0.81 -13.97
C MET A 81 -6.84 -1.70 -13.40
N ARG A 82 -6.79 -2.99 -13.72
CA ARG A 82 -7.53 -4.05 -13.01
C ARG A 82 -6.56 -4.83 -12.15
N HIS A 83 -7.00 -5.26 -10.97
CA HIS A 83 -6.25 -6.20 -10.14
C HIS A 83 -6.38 -7.60 -10.77
N THR A 84 -5.76 -7.78 -11.94
CA THR A 84 -5.58 -9.09 -12.56
C THR A 84 -4.12 -9.48 -12.36
N GLU A 85 -3.86 -10.71 -11.94
CA GLU A 85 -2.55 -11.34 -12.01
C GLU A 85 -2.20 -11.50 -13.50
N THR A 86 -1.86 -10.40 -14.17
CA THR A 86 -1.49 -10.41 -15.57
C THR A 86 -0.09 -10.99 -15.63
N ASN A 87 0.02 -12.19 -16.22
CA ASN A 87 1.26 -12.93 -16.50
C ASN A 87 2.47 -11.98 -16.63
N SER A 88 3.36 -12.07 -15.64
CA SER A 88 4.32 -11.06 -15.17
C SER A 88 5.50 -10.76 -16.11
N TYR A 89 5.37 -10.93 -17.42
CA TYR A 89 6.51 -10.98 -18.34
C TYR A 89 6.88 -9.63 -18.98
N ASP A 90 5.99 -8.63 -18.95
CA ASP A 90 6.21 -7.27 -19.51
C ASP A 90 6.00 -6.16 -18.47
N ILE A 91 6.39 -6.41 -17.22
CA ILE A 91 6.37 -5.37 -16.18
C ILE A 91 7.72 -4.65 -16.20
N GLN A 92 7.70 -3.34 -16.40
CA GLN A 92 8.88 -2.49 -16.25
C GLN A 92 8.54 -1.33 -15.33
N ARG A 93 9.03 -1.37 -14.09
CA ARG A 93 8.77 -0.31 -13.09
C ARG A 93 9.96 -0.10 -12.16
N LEU A 94 10.09 1.13 -11.67
CA LEU A 94 11.06 1.51 -10.65
C LEU A 94 10.34 1.79 -9.34
N LEU A 95 10.70 1.08 -8.28
CA LEU A 95 10.15 1.27 -6.94
C LEU A 95 11.18 1.93 -6.05
N HIS A 96 10.81 3.07 -5.47
CA HIS A 96 11.58 3.76 -4.44
C HIS A 96 11.20 3.21 -3.07
N VAL A 97 12.13 2.56 -2.39
CA VAL A 97 11.92 1.96 -1.08
C VAL A 97 12.38 2.93 0.00
N LYS A 98 11.49 3.22 0.95
CA LYS A 98 11.78 4.07 2.11
C LYS A 98 11.28 3.46 3.41
N GLY A 99 11.99 3.78 4.50
CA GLY A 99 11.53 3.58 5.87
C GLY A 99 12.40 2.62 6.68
N LYS A 100 12.68 3.00 7.94
CA LYS A 100 13.52 2.20 8.86
C LYS A 100 12.75 1.11 9.61
N LYS A 101 11.63 1.48 10.26
CA LYS A 101 10.80 0.53 11.05
C LYS A 101 9.73 -0.13 10.20
N ARG A 102 9.10 0.63 9.31
CA ARG A 102 8.00 0.20 8.44
C ARG A 102 8.39 0.59 7.02
N ILE A 103 8.52 -0.41 6.17
CA ILE A 103 8.99 -0.23 4.79
C ILE A 103 7.78 0.11 3.91
N SER A 104 7.94 1.09 3.03
CA SER A 104 7.01 1.39 1.96
C SER A 104 7.77 1.46 0.64
N ALA A 105 7.19 0.93 -0.42
CA ALA A 105 7.73 1.07 -1.77
C ALA A 105 6.76 1.90 -2.61
N MET A 106 7.25 2.96 -3.24
CA MET A 106 6.45 3.81 -4.13
C MET A 106 6.97 3.70 -5.54
N GLU A 107 6.08 3.47 -6.50
CA GLU A 107 6.45 3.52 -7.91
C GLU A 107 6.83 4.94 -8.33
N VAL A 108 8.03 5.09 -8.88
CA VAL A 108 8.62 6.36 -9.34
C VAL A 108 8.87 6.30 -10.84
N GLU A 109 9.26 7.42 -11.43
CA GLU A 109 9.61 7.46 -12.84
C GLU A 109 10.85 6.62 -13.13
N MET A 110 10.87 5.90 -14.26
CA MET A 110 12.03 5.10 -14.67
C MET A 110 13.12 5.98 -15.29
N SER A 111 13.68 6.87 -14.49
CA SER A 111 14.73 7.81 -14.85
C SER A 111 15.84 7.78 -13.80
N TRP A 112 17.07 8.05 -14.22
CA TRP A 112 18.20 8.26 -13.29
C TRP A 112 17.93 9.42 -12.31
N GLU A 113 17.10 10.38 -12.69
CA GLU A 113 16.69 11.51 -11.84
C GLU A 113 15.85 11.09 -10.63
N SER A 114 15.21 9.91 -10.68
CA SER A 114 14.48 9.35 -9.53
C SER A 114 15.40 8.79 -8.45
N PHE A 115 16.65 8.44 -8.79
CA PHE A 115 17.59 7.82 -7.86
C PHE A 115 18.19 8.86 -6.91
N ASN A 116 18.54 8.40 -5.71
CA ASN A 116 19.35 9.18 -4.79
C ASN A 116 20.33 8.26 -4.04
N LEU A 117 21.39 8.84 -3.48
CA LEU A 117 22.46 8.07 -2.87
C LEU A 117 22.11 7.47 -1.49
N GLY A 118 21.02 7.92 -0.88
CA GLY A 118 20.63 7.58 0.49
C GLY A 118 19.57 6.49 0.64
N ASP A 119 18.95 6.03 -0.45
CA ASP A 119 17.82 5.10 -0.41
C ASP A 119 18.09 3.82 -1.22
N VAL A 120 17.14 2.87 -1.14
CA VAL A 120 17.12 1.63 -1.93
C VAL A 120 16.06 1.73 -3.03
N PHE A 121 16.39 1.22 -4.20
CA PHE A 121 15.48 1.19 -5.35
C PHE A 121 15.37 -0.22 -5.90
N LEU A 122 14.17 -0.63 -6.32
CA LEU A 122 13.93 -1.91 -6.98
C LEU A 122 13.50 -1.67 -8.42
N LEU A 123 14.32 -2.14 -9.37
CA LEU A 123 13.96 -2.19 -10.77
C LEU A 123 13.34 -3.55 -11.05
N ASP A 124 12.04 -3.56 -11.26
CA ASP A 124 11.27 -4.76 -11.59
C ASP A 124 11.06 -4.79 -13.11
N SER A 125 11.72 -5.76 -13.76
CA SER A 125 11.62 -6.04 -15.20
C SER A 125 10.77 -7.30 -15.48
N GLY A 126 9.91 -7.69 -14.55
CA GLY A 126 9.01 -8.83 -14.65
C GLY A 126 9.70 -10.17 -14.38
N LYS A 127 10.70 -10.52 -15.21
CA LYS A 127 11.50 -11.75 -15.05
C LYS A 127 12.59 -11.63 -13.99
N THR A 128 13.05 -10.40 -13.75
CA THR A 128 14.15 -10.10 -12.85
C THR A 128 13.81 -8.86 -12.04
N ILE A 129 14.07 -8.93 -10.74
CA ILE A 129 14.05 -7.78 -9.84
C ILE A 129 15.49 -7.46 -9.48
N ILE A 130 15.94 -6.25 -9.80
CA ILE A 130 17.27 -5.75 -9.50
C ILE A 130 17.16 -4.76 -8.35
N GLN A 131 17.85 -5.04 -7.25
CA GLN A 131 17.96 -4.12 -6.12
C GLN A 131 19.20 -3.24 -6.29
N TRP A 132 18.98 -1.93 -6.38
CA TRP A 132 20.03 -0.93 -6.34
C TRP A 132 20.07 -0.32 -4.93
N ASN A 133 21.26 -0.34 -4.32
CA ASN A 133 21.49 0.22 -2.99
C ASN A 133 22.32 1.49 -3.13
N GLY A 134 21.77 2.63 -2.73
CA GLY A 134 22.54 3.87 -2.67
C GLY A 134 23.75 3.71 -1.74
N PRO A 135 24.91 4.29 -2.06
CA PRO A 135 26.12 4.13 -1.25
C PRO A 135 25.93 4.54 0.21
N GLU A 136 25.03 5.50 0.47
CA GLU A 136 24.70 6.03 1.80
C GLU A 136 23.43 5.40 2.42
N SER A 137 22.81 4.41 1.74
CA SER A 137 21.61 3.73 2.24
C SER A 137 21.82 2.96 3.54
N ASN A 138 20.82 2.96 4.42
CA ASN A 138 20.92 2.37 5.75
C ASN A 138 21.03 0.82 5.66
N ARG A 139 21.89 0.23 6.50
CA ARG A 139 22.11 -1.22 6.59
C ARG A 139 20.82 -2.03 6.84
N GLN A 140 19.82 -1.44 7.53
CA GLN A 140 18.51 -2.08 7.76
C GLN A 140 17.60 -2.12 6.52
N GLU A 141 17.74 -1.16 5.59
CA GLU A 141 17.00 -1.16 4.31
C GLU A 141 17.57 -2.24 3.38
N ARG A 142 18.89 -2.46 3.44
CA ARG A 142 19.60 -3.49 2.67
C ARG A 142 19.24 -4.93 3.08
N LEU A 143 18.90 -5.16 4.35
CA LEU A 143 18.70 -6.50 4.95
C LEU A 143 17.27 -7.05 4.84
N LYS A 144 16.26 -6.21 4.58
CA LYS A 144 14.84 -6.62 4.58
C LYS A 144 14.27 -6.92 3.20
N VAL A 145 15.09 -6.80 2.16
CA VAL A 145 14.68 -7.01 0.75
C VAL A 145 15.36 -8.24 0.14
N GLN A 146 16.02 -9.05 0.98
CA GLN A 146 16.63 -10.33 0.61
C GLN A 146 15.67 -11.51 0.83
#